data_AF-A0A327ZKJ4-F1
#
_entry.id   AF-A0A327ZKJ4-F1
#
_cell.length_a   1.000
_cell.length_b   1.000
_cell.length_c   1.000
_cell.angle_alpha   90.00
_cell.angle_beta   90.00
_cell.angle_gamma   90.00
#
_symmetry.space_group_name_H-M   'P 1'
#
loop_
_entity.id
_entity.type
_entity.pdbx_description
1 polymer ?
#
loop_
_entity_poly.entity_id
_entity_poly.type
_entity_poly.pdbx_seq_one_letter_code
_entity_poly.pdbx_strand_id
1 'polypeptide(L)'
;MTNPPGASQSPRDSSPFSTTDFGTTDFGTPEQPAVPTQRPADPQLAKASHPYAQAGQQTPTARASAPLVTTAPLARPTAPAPNRPPDEPNKPGDTEPAGPSGRTSRLRIGWHSMPRAGLRRITVTPVTGAGLLLGRNQQQIPVPLKLFSPRPERVALIGGAWAAQLLIFRAFSIGARAIVVTTEQRAWSGFGERATGQYNRLTVLGGEPSSLPSGTAQTPSLIVYDLGVTGPATAPPLGPWSTQLTVLRQLDRPGVAALQEAGLTLMQRLGGDEATLAAATLRLDQQNGQLLQFMTDDMLAVAGNGPDQFVFLNQTALEQQYVGMPRR
;
A
#
# COMPACT_ATOMS: atom_id res chain seq x y z
N MET A 1 -28.38 81.70 17.21
CA MET A 1 -28.08 81.05 18.51
C MET A 1 -27.77 79.59 18.22
N THR A 2 -26.60 79.00 18.46
CA THR A 2 -25.26 79.46 18.85
C THR A 2 -24.37 78.27 18.49
N ASN A 3 -23.43 78.49 17.58
CA ASN A 3 -22.27 77.64 17.28
C ASN A 3 -21.18 77.93 18.36
N PRO A 4 -20.00 77.27 18.43
CA PRO A 4 -19.59 75.92 18.02
C PRO A 4 -18.53 75.32 19.01
N PRO A 5 -17.40 74.65 18.64
CA PRO A 5 -16.71 73.65 19.46
C PRO A 5 -15.33 74.17 19.96
N GLY A 6 -14.57 73.35 20.68
CA GLY A 6 -13.15 73.61 21.00
C GLY A 6 -12.50 72.33 21.51
N ALA A 7 -11.48 71.79 20.85
CA ALA A 7 -10.06 72.19 20.96
C ALA A 7 -9.46 71.71 22.29
N SER A 8 -8.22 71.24 22.42
CA SER A 8 -7.08 71.00 21.55
C SER A 8 -6.02 70.31 22.44
N GLN A 9 -5.17 69.48 21.81
CA GLN A 9 -3.71 69.38 22.02
C GLN A 9 -3.12 69.13 23.43
N SER A 10 -2.37 68.01 23.52
CA SER A 10 -0.97 67.77 24.00
C SER A 10 -0.25 68.88 24.80
N PRO A 11 0.83 68.63 25.60
CA PRO A 11 1.84 67.55 25.44
C PRO A 11 2.54 67.04 26.74
N ARG A 12 3.50 66.12 26.54
CA ARG A 12 4.75 65.87 27.31
C ARG A 12 4.70 65.88 28.86
N ASP A 13 5.13 64.76 29.44
CA ASP A 13 6.27 64.85 30.35
C ASP A 13 7.19 63.63 30.22
N SER A 14 8.41 63.93 29.76
CA SER A 14 9.58 63.07 29.77
C SER A 14 10.43 63.57 30.92
N SER A 15 10.85 62.72 31.85
CA SER A 15 11.94 63.05 32.79
C SER A 15 12.44 61.83 33.57
N PRO A 16 13.70 61.89 34.07
CA PRO A 16 14.76 60.94 33.71
C PRO A 16 15.53 60.41 34.94
N PHE A 17 16.75 59.88 34.71
CA PHE A 17 17.82 59.56 35.68
C PHE A 17 17.63 58.26 36.49
N SER A 18 18.66 57.48 36.83
CA SER A 18 20.11 57.60 36.60
C SER A 18 20.79 56.25 36.85
N THR A 19 21.78 55.96 36.01
CA THR A 19 22.98 55.20 36.33
C THR A 19 23.69 55.78 37.55
N THR A 20 24.12 54.97 38.53
CA THR A 20 25.50 55.06 39.07
C THR A 20 25.91 53.73 39.71
N ASP A 21 27.10 53.35 39.28
CA ASP A 21 28.04 52.32 39.74
C ASP A 21 28.55 52.55 41.18
N PHE A 22 29.17 51.55 41.79
CA PHE A 22 30.28 51.58 42.78
C PHE A 22 30.31 50.32 43.66
N GLY A 23 31.11 49.34 43.23
CA GLY A 23 32.35 48.96 43.91
C GLY A 23 32.34 48.31 45.30
N THR A 24 32.70 47.03 45.30
CA THR A 24 33.70 46.37 46.19
C THR A 24 33.34 46.12 47.66
N THR A 25 33.26 44.85 48.09
CA THR A 25 34.37 44.14 48.79
C THR A 25 34.08 42.62 48.90
N ASP A 26 35.18 41.88 48.77
CA ASP A 26 35.50 40.46 48.71
C ASP A 26 35.02 39.57 49.89
N PHE A 27 34.83 38.26 49.61
CA PHE A 27 35.40 37.08 50.30
C PHE A 27 34.54 35.80 50.09
N GLY A 28 35.06 34.84 49.31
CA GLY A 28 34.80 33.41 49.49
C GLY A 28 34.28 32.59 48.29
N THR A 29 35.19 32.01 47.51
CA THR A 29 34.95 30.88 46.57
C THR A 29 36.25 30.03 46.54
N PRO A 30 36.29 28.76 46.09
CA PRO A 30 35.22 28.00 45.42
C PRO A 30 35.06 26.53 45.85
N GLU A 31 33.86 25.95 45.64
CA GLU A 31 33.74 24.49 45.47
C GLU A 31 32.75 24.19 44.33
N GLN A 32 33.30 23.58 43.27
CA GLN A 32 32.64 23.25 42.03
C GLN A 32 32.81 21.73 41.80
N PRO A 33 31.73 20.94 41.62
CA PRO A 33 31.86 19.51 41.36
C PRO A 33 32.32 19.22 39.92
N ALA A 34 33.29 18.31 39.82
CA ALA A 34 34.10 18.02 38.64
C ALA A 34 33.43 17.13 37.58
N VAL A 35 33.81 17.41 36.32
CA VAL A 35 33.68 16.59 35.12
C VAL A 35 34.66 15.41 35.17
N PRO A 36 34.30 14.16 34.80
CA PRO A 36 35.27 13.09 34.67
C PRO A 36 35.89 13.06 33.26
N THR A 37 37.16 13.48 33.18
CA THR A 37 38.04 13.28 32.02
C THR A 37 38.95 12.06 32.28
N GLN A 38 38.99 11.17 31.29
CA GLN A 38 39.84 9.98 31.21
C GLN A 38 41.35 10.29 31.28
N ARG A 39 42.13 9.38 31.89
CA ARG A 39 43.53 9.09 31.55
C ARG A 39 43.97 7.70 32.05
N PRO A 40 45.15 7.16 31.66
CA PRO A 40 45.26 5.89 30.95
C PRO A 40 45.92 4.79 31.78
N ALA A 41 45.84 3.54 31.34
CA ALA A 41 46.71 2.47 31.83
C ALA A 41 47.17 1.60 30.67
N ASP A 42 48.50 1.53 30.53
CA ASP A 42 49.26 0.74 29.57
C ASP A 42 49.34 -0.76 29.98
N PRO A 43 49.87 -1.64 29.12
CA PRO A 43 49.40 -3.00 28.93
C PRO A 43 50.26 -4.04 29.67
N GLN A 44 49.65 -5.14 30.13
CA GLN A 44 50.42 -6.39 30.29
C GLN A 44 49.56 -7.67 30.36
N LEU A 45 49.88 -8.57 29.43
CA LEU A 45 49.93 -10.04 29.53
C LEU A 45 48.74 -10.79 30.17
N ALA A 46 47.98 -11.48 29.33
CA ALA A 46 47.69 -12.90 29.54
C ALA A 46 47.44 -13.62 28.21
N LYS A 47 48.45 -14.37 27.79
CA LYS A 47 48.34 -15.45 26.80
C LYS A 47 47.46 -16.56 27.39
N ALA A 48 46.49 -17.04 26.63
CA ALA A 48 46.09 -18.44 26.69
C ALA A 48 45.67 -18.85 25.27
N SER A 49 46.50 -19.72 24.73
CA SER A 49 46.45 -20.22 23.38
C SER A 49 45.73 -21.56 23.33
N HIS A 50 45.26 -21.87 22.13
CA HIS A 50 45.29 -23.19 21.49
C HIS A 50 44.06 -24.10 21.50
N PRO A 51 43.95 -24.93 20.44
CA PRO A 51 42.70 -25.27 19.78
C PRO A 51 42.46 -26.79 19.76
N TYR A 52 41.30 -27.21 19.25
CA TYR A 52 41.09 -28.54 18.65
C TYR A 52 40.22 -28.30 17.40
N ALA A 53 40.78 -28.40 16.19
CA ALA A 53 41.13 -29.61 15.44
C ALA A 53 39.91 -30.32 14.83
N GLN A 54 39.68 -29.97 13.56
CA GLN A 54 39.56 -30.83 12.38
C GLN A 54 38.79 -32.17 12.39
N ALA A 55 38.11 -32.32 11.24
CA ALA A 55 37.94 -33.52 10.41
C ALA A 55 36.64 -34.31 10.57
N GLY A 56 35.91 -34.36 9.46
CA GLY A 56 34.72 -35.19 9.29
C GLY A 56 34.06 -34.92 7.94
N GLN A 57 34.73 -35.35 6.87
CA GLN A 57 34.10 -35.57 5.56
C GLN A 57 32.81 -36.38 5.74
N GLN A 58 31.72 -35.98 5.08
CA GLN A 58 30.79 -36.91 4.44
C GLN A 58 29.76 -36.15 3.59
N THR A 59 29.98 -36.25 2.28
CA THR A 59 28.99 -36.14 1.22
C THR A 59 27.91 -37.20 1.43
N PRO A 60 26.63 -36.85 1.27
CA PRO A 60 25.70 -37.76 0.62
C PRO A 60 25.12 -37.11 -0.63
N THR A 61 25.40 -37.78 -1.75
CA THR A 61 24.72 -37.69 -3.03
C THR A 61 23.19 -37.73 -2.85
N ALA A 62 22.53 -36.57 -2.93
CA ALA A 62 21.07 -36.51 -3.07
C ALA A 62 20.69 -36.86 -4.51
N ARG A 63 20.37 -38.13 -4.69
CA ARG A 63 19.85 -38.77 -5.89
C ARG A 63 18.62 -38.01 -6.39
N ALA A 64 18.71 -37.43 -7.59
CA ALA A 64 17.56 -36.92 -8.31
C ALA A 64 16.62 -38.10 -8.65
N SER A 65 15.46 -38.16 -8.00
CA SER A 65 14.38 -39.06 -8.38
C SER A 65 13.48 -38.35 -9.38
N ALA A 66 13.63 -38.72 -10.65
CA ALA A 66 12.73 -38.35 -11.73
C ALA A 66 11.32 -38.92 -11.46
N PRO A 67 10.23 -38.19 -11.78
CA PRO A 67 8.88 -38.74 -11.69
C PRO A 67 8.65 -39.80 -12.77
N LEU A 68 8.10 -40.92 -12.34
CA LEU A 68 7.68 -42.06 -13.15
C LEU A 68 6.63 -41.62 -14.17
N VAL A 69 6.97 -41.69 -15.45
CA VAL A 69 6.03 -41.52 -16.58
C VAL A 69 5.11 -42.74 -16.59
N THR A 70 3.85 -42.55 -16.20
CA THR A 70 2.80 -43.57 -16.38
C THR A 70 2.27 -43.49 -17.81
N THR A 71 2.48 -44.56 -18.57
CA THR A 71 1.87 -44.77 -19.89
C THR A 71 0.52 -45.45 -19.70
N ALA A 72 -0.52 -44.65 -19.44
CA ALA A 72 -1.90 -45.11 -19.53
C ALA A 72 -2.38 -45.03 -21.00
N PRO A 73 -2.80 -46.12 -21.65
CA PRO A 73 -3.30 -46.07 -23.02
C PRO A 73 -4.71 -45.46 -23.08
N LEU A 74 -4.91 -44.55 -24.06
CA LEU A 74 -6.21 -43.99 -24.44
C LEU A 74 -7.15 -45.09 -24.92
N ALA A 75 -8.40 -45.07 -24.44
CA ALA A 75 -9.47 -45.92 -24.92
C ALA A 75 -10.46 -45.17 -25.83
N ARG A 76 -10.90 -45.91 -26.88
CA ARG A 76 -12.09 -45.78 -27.76
C ARG A 76 -12.02 -44.83 -28.98
N PRO A 77 -12.83 -45.03 -30.05
CA PRO A 77 -14.04 -45.89 -30.16
C PRO A 77 -14.16 -46.77 -31.44
N THR A 78 -14.87 -47.90 -31.35
CA THR A 78 -15.36 -48.69 -32.50
C THR A 78 -16.87 -48.48 -32.69
N ALA A 79 -17.28 -48.27 -33.94
CA ALA A 79 -18.65 -48.00 -34.41
C ALA A 79 -19.35 -49.30 -34.93
N PRO A 80 -20.54 -49.26 -35.58
CA PRO A 80 -21.79 -49.81 -35.07
C PRO A 80 -22.29 -51.09 -35.77
N ALA A 81 -23.28 -51.75 -35.17
CA ALA A 81 -23.93 -52.96 -35.67
C ALA A 81 -24.97 -52.70 -36.78
N PRO A 82 -25.23 -53.65 -37.70
CA PRO A 82 -26.28 -53.56 -38.72
C PRO A 82 -27.54 -54.37 -38.35
N ASN A 83 -28.74 -53.82 -38.55
CA ASN A 83 -29.92 -54.43 -39.21
C ASN A 83 -31.21 -53.60 -39.01
N ARG A 84 -31.92 -53.39 -40.14
CA ARG A 84 -33.17 -52.62 -40.44
C ARG A 84 -34.44 -53.54 -40.31
N PRO A 85 -35.73 -53.19 -40.66
CA PRO A 85 -36.39 -51.99 -41.27
C PRO A 85 -37.84 -51.69 -40.72
N PRO A 86 -38.84 -51.16 -41.49
CA PRO A 86 -39.02 -49.81 -42.08
C PRO A 86 -40.33 -49.11 -41.61
N ASP A 87 -40.45 -47.79 -41.81
CA ASP A 87 -41.64 -47.18 -42.45
C ASP A 87 -41.36 -45.72 -42.85
N GLU A 88 -41.66 -45.43 -44.12
CA GLU A 88 -41.75 -44.12 -44.79
C GLU A 88 -43.26 -43.84 -45.04
N PRO A 89 -43.76 -42.74 -45.65
CA PRO A 89 -43.09 -41.56 -46.23
C PRO A 89 -43.77 -40.20 -45.87
N ASN A 90 -43.06 -39.06 -46.00
CA ASN A 90 -43.35 -38.06 -47.04
C ASN A 90 -42.31 -36.91 -47.09
N LYS A 91 -41.96 -36.54 -48.31
CA LYS A 91 -41.02 -35.51 -48.81
C LYS A 91 -41.79 -34.18 -49.09
N PRO A 92 -41.26 -33.18 -49.84
CA PRO A 92 -40.05 -32.35 -49.69
C PRO A 92 -40.33 -30.84 -49.99
N GLY A 93 -39.31 -29.97 -50.03
CA GLY A 93 -39.33 -28.70 -50.76
C GLY A 93 -38.79 -27.51 -49.96
N ASP A 94 -37.48 -27.29 -49.92
CA ASP A 94 -36.72 -26.41 -50.83
C ASP A 94 -36.91 -24.91 -50.53
N THR A 95 -35.89 -24.25 -49.99
CA THR A 95 -34.97 -23.36 -50.73
C THR A 95 -34.20 -22.47 -49.73
N GLU A 96 -32.90 -22.73 -49.66
CA GLU A 96 -31.78 -21.94 -49.12
C GLU A 96 -31.81 -20.44 -49.58
N PRO A 97 -31.02 -19.48 -49.03
CA PRO A 97 -29.57 -19.63 -48.92
C PRO A 97 -28.83 -18.86 -47.80
N ALA A 98 -27.60 -19.32 -47.59
CA ALA A 98 -26.54 -18.63 -46.88
C ALA A 98 -26.32 -17.19 -47.38
N GLY A 99 -25.99 -16.30 -46.45
CA GLY A 99 -25.46 -14.97 -46.74
C GLY A 99 -24.07 -14.80 -46.12
N PRO A 100 -23.00 -14.72 -46.93
CA PRO A 100 -21.66 -14.30 -46.50
C PRO A 100 -21.57 -12.78 -46.32
N SER A 101 -22.59 -12.18 -45.68
CA SER A 101 -22.75 -10.73 -45.56
C SER A 101 -23.10 -10.32 -44.13
N GLY A 102 -22.09 -9.90 -43.38
CA GLY A 102 -22.11 -8.66 -42.57
C GLY A 102 -23.27 -8.36 -41.61
N ARG A 103 -24.07 -9.32 -41.16
CA ARG A 103 -25.08 -9.10 -40.10
C ARG A 103 -25.01 -10.22 -39.08
N THR A 104 -24.42 -9.92 -37.93
CA THR A 104 -24.49 -10.79 -36.76
C THR A 104 -25.95 -10.96 -36.36
N SER A 105 -26.43 -12.19 -36.39
CA SER A 105 -27.72 -12.52 -35.79
C SER A 105 -27.67 -12.08 -34.32
N ARG A 106 -28.60 -11.22 -33.89
CA ARG A 106 -28.62 -10.71 -32.52
C ARG A 106 -28.68 -11.92 -31.58
N LEU A 107 -27.59 -12.16 -30.83
CA LEU A 107 -27.58 -13.19 -29.79
C LEU A 107 -28.73 -12.89 -28.85
N ARG A 108 -29.79 -13.70 -28.89
CA ARG A 108 -30.79 -13.74 -27.83
C ARG A 108 -30.11 -14.39 -26.63
N ILE A 109 -29.47 -13.58 -25.79
CA ILE A 109 -29.01 -14.02 -24.49
C ILE A 109 -30.27 -14.23 -23.66
N GLY A 110 -30.78 -15.46 -23.66
CA GLY A 110 -31.83 -15.86 -22.74
C GLY A 110 -31.31 -15.75 -21.30
N TRP A 111 -32.22 -15.54 -20.36
CA TRP A 111 -31.89 -15.63 -18.94
C TRP A 111 -31.59 -17.09 -18.61
N HIS A 112 -30.34 -17.41 -18.29
CA HIS A 112 -29.94 -18.74 -17.87
C HIS A 112 -29.92 -18.80 -16.34
N SER A 113 -30.92 -19.45 -15.75
CA SER A 113 -30.89 -19.78 -14.33
C SER A 113 -30.03 -21.02 -14.10
N MET A 114 -28.97 -20.91 -13.30
CA MET A 114 -28.21 -22.07 -12.85
C MET A 114 -28.74 -22.60 -11.51
N PRO A 115 -28.92 -23.93 -11.36
CA PRO A 115 -29.20 -24.53 -10.06
C PRO A 115 -28.06 -24.25 -9.06
N ARG A 116 -28.40 -24.08 -7.78
CA ARG A 116 -27.43 -23.75 -6.70
C ARG A 116 -26.29 -24.78 -6.55
N ALA A 117 -26.56 -26.05 -6.88
CA ALA A 117 -25.55 -27.09 -6.94
C ALA A 117 -24.56 -26.91 -8.11
N GLY A 118 -25.03 -26.35 -9.24
CA GLY A 118 -24.19 -25.99 -10.38
C GLY A 118 -23.30 -24.78 -10.10
N LEU A 119 -23.82 -23.78 -9.38
CA LEU A 119 -23.03 -22.64 -8.89
C LEU A 119 -21.85 -23.09 -8.00
N ARG A 120 -22.05 -24.12 -7.16
CA ARG A 120 -20.99 -24.69 -6.31
C ARG A 120 -19.86 -25.38 -7.10
N ARG A 121 -20.09 -25.69 -8.37
CA ARG A 121 -19.10 -26.30 -9.28
C ARG A 121 -18.39 -25.26 -10.15
N ILE A 122 -18.88 -24.02 -10.17
CA ILE A 122 -18.14 -22.90 -10.74
C ILE A 122 -17.06 -22.52 -9.74
N THR A 123 -15.86 -23.03 -9.97
CA THR A 123 -14.68 -22.44 -9.38
C THR A 123 -14.44 -21.15 -10.15
N VAL A 124 -14.90 -20.02 -9.62
CA VAL A 124 -14.36 -18.73 -10.04
C VAL A 124 -12.91 -18.78 -9.58
N THR A 125 -11.98 -19.11 -10.47
CA THR A 125 -10.59 -18.73 -10.27
C THR A 125 -10.68 -17.23 -10.02
N PRO A 126 -10.36 -16.72 -8.81
CA PRO A 126 -10.38 -15.28 -8.59
C PRO A 126 -9.56 -14.71 -9.74
N VAL A 127 -10.12 -13.73 -10.46
CA VAL A 127 -9.41 -13.10 -11.57
C VAL A 127 -8.10 -12.63 -10.97
N THR A 128 -7.03 -13.38 -11.19
CA THR A 128 -5.67 -13.08 -10.77
C THR A 128 -5.25 -11.92 -11.67
N GLY A 129 -5.73 -10.72 -11.33
CA GLY A 129 -5.76 -9.55 -12.21
C GLY A 129 -6.89 -8.56 -11.93
N ALA A 130 -7.91 -8.89 -11.13
CA ALA A 130 -8.86 -7.88 -10.62
C ALA A 130 -8.12 -7.04 -9.58
N GLY A 131 -7.51 -5.94 -10.04
CA GLY A 131 -6.85 -4.99 -9.17
C GLY A 131 -7.78 -4.49 -8.07
N LEU A 132 -7.19 -4.10 -6.95
CA LEU A 132 -7.89 -3.41 -5.87
C LEU A 132 -8.56 -2.16 -6.42
N LEU A 133 -9.89 -2.06 -6.39
CA LEU A 133 -10.58 -0.88 -6.88
C LEU A 133 -10.24 0.34 -6.01
N LEU A 134 -9.54 1.33 -6.57
CA LEU A 134 -9.18 2.56 -5.87
C LEU A 134 -10.30 3.59 -5.87
N GLY A 135 -11.11 3.62 -6.91
CA GLY A 135 -12.17 4.61 -7.05
C GLY A 135 -12.49 4.85 -8.51
N ARG A 136 -12.82 6.09 -8.86
CA ARG A 136 -13.16 6.49 -10.22
C ARG A 136 -12.38 7.73 -10.61
N ASN A 137 -11.93 7.80 -11.86
CA ASN A 137 -11.30 9.00 -12.37
C ASN A 137 -12.34 10.09 -12.69
N GLN A 138 -11.87 11.23 -13.22
CA GLN A 138 -12.74 12.35 -13.59
C GLN A 138 -13.81 11.98 -14.63
N GLN A 139 -13.52 11.04 -15.54
CA GLN A 139 -14.50 10.51 -16.51
C GLN A 139 -15.41 9.42 -15.91
N GLN A 140 -15.44 9.25 -14.59
CA GLN A 140 -16.21 8.22 -13.90
C GLN A 140 -15.83 6.79 -14.32
N ILE A 141 -14.59 6.57 -14.78
CA ILE A 141 -14.09 5.23 -15.12
C ILE A 141 -13.45 4.62 -13.87
N PRO A 142 -13.79 3.37 -13.49
CA PRO A 142 -13.16 2.67 -12.37
C PRO A 142 -11.64 2.55 -12.55
N VAL A 143 -10.88 2.84 -11.49
CA VAL A 143 -9.41 2.75 -11.48
C VAL A 143 -8.97 1.59 -10.58
N PRO A 144 -8.59 0.43 -11.16
CA PRO A 144 -8.04 -0.69 -10.39
C PRO A 144 -6.53 -0.51 -10.14
N LEU A 145 -6.07 -0.84 -8.93
CA LEU A 145 -4.66 -0.94 -8.58
C LEU A 145 -4.20 -2.40 -8.57
N LYS A 146 -3.16 -2.70 -9.32
CA LYS A 146 -2.54 -4.03 -9.34
C LYS A 146 -1.53 -4.17 -8.20
N LEU A 147 -2.03 -4.30 -6.97
CA LEU A 147 -1.18 -4.47 -5.80
C LEU A 147 -0.59 -5.89 -5.69
N PHE A 148 -1.43 -6.90 -5.91
CA PHE A 148 -1.08 -8.29 -5.64
C PHE A 148 -0.85 -9.07 -6.94
N SER A 149 0.39 -9.49 -7.16
CA SER A 149 0.78 -10.27 -8.34
C SER A 149 1.89 -11.28 -8.02
N PRO A 150 2.21 -12.22 -8.92
CA PRO A 150 3.37 -13.10 -8.72
C PRO A 150 4.69 -12.35 -8.49
N ARG A 151 4.83 -11.13 -9.03
CA ARG A 151 5.93 -10.22 -8.70
C ARG A 151 5.51 -9.33 -7.52
N PRO A 152 6.35 -9.19 -6.48
CA PRO A 152 6.06 -8.26 -5.39
C PRO A 152 6.05 -6.82 -5.88
N GLU A 153 5.26 -5.97 -5.21
CA GLU A 153 5.11 -4.54 -5.54
C GLU A 153 5.48 -3.69 -4.32
N ARG A 154 6.19 -2.58 -4.54
CA ARG A 154 6.41 -1.54 -3.53
C ARG A 154 5.60 -0.30 -3.90
N VAL A 155 4.85 0.20 -2.91
CA VAL A 155 3.95 1.33 -3.04
C VAL A 155 4.31 2.37 -1.99
N ALA A 156 4.40 3.62 -2.38
CA ALA A 156 4.47 4.75 -1.46
C ALA A 156 3.09 5.39 -1.35
N LEU A 157 2.68 5.75 -0.13
CA LEU A 157 1.49 6.55 0.14
C LEU A 157 1.91 7.82 0.88
N ILE A 158 1.68 8.97 0.26
CA ILE A 158 1.92 10.27 0.87
C ILE A 158 0.59 10.81 1.40
N GLY A 159 0.40 10.78 2.71
CA GLY A 159 -0.86 11.12 3.35
C GLY A 159 -1.03 10.49 4.73
N GLY A 160 -2.25 10.56 5.25
CA GLY A 160 -2.58 10.09 6.59
C GLY A 160 -2.87 8.59 6.68
N ALA A 161 -2.92 8.08 7.92
CA ALA A 161 -3.35 6.70 8.20
C ALA A 161 -4.74 6.37 7.66
N TRP A 162 -5.62 7.36 7.49
CA TRP A 162 -6.94 7.14 6.93
C TRP A 162 -6.89 6.53 5.53
N ALA A 163 -6.05 7.06 4.63
CA ALA A 163 -5.93 6.52 3.27
C ALA A 163 -5.35 5.10 3.30
N ALA A 164 -4.37 4.85 4.18
CA ALA A 164 -3.81 3.52 4.38
C ALA A 164 -4.85 2.52 4.91
N GLN A 165 -5.67 2.93 5.88
CA GLN A 165 -6.78 2.13 6.42
C GLN A 165 -7.81 1.81 5.35
N LEU A 166 -8.17 2.77 4.50
CA LEU A 166 -9.08 2.53 3.38
C LEU A 166 -8.52 1.48 2.41
N LEU A 167 -7.24 1.59 2.04
CA LEU A 167 -6.57 0.61 1.18
C LEU A 167 -6.55 -0.78 1.81
N ILE A 168 -6.23 -0.88 3.10
CA ILE A 168 -6.26 -2.15 3.84
C ILE A 168 -7.69 -2.72 3.88
N PHE A 169 -8.70 -1.90 4.17
CA PHE A 169 -10.10 -2.32 4.21
C PHE A 169 -10.52 -2.92 2.87
N ARG A 170 -10.18 -2.25 1.77
CA ARG A 170 -10.44 -2.76 0.42
C ARG A 170 -9.63 -4.02 0.14
N ALA A 171 -8.39 -4.11 0.60
CA ALA A 171 -7.56 -5.29 0.41
C ALA A 171 -8.14 -6.53 1.13
N PHE A 172 -8.79 -6.35 2.27
CA PHE A 172 -9.52 -7.43 2.93
C PHE A 172 -10.65 -8.00 2.07
N SER A 173 -11.29 -7.17 1.24
CA SER A 173 -12.37 -7.59 0.34
C SER A 173 -11.90 -8.57 -0.75
N ILE A 174 -10.60 -8.56 -1.07
CA ILE A 174 -9.98 -9.51 -2.00
C ILE A 174 -9.18 -10.61 -1.30
N GLY A 175 -9.38 -10.79 0.01
CA GLY A 175 -8.79 -11.90 0.74
C GLY A 175 -7.41 -11.63 1.36
N ALA A 176 -6.87 -10.42 1.23
CA ALA A 176 -5.54 -10.11 1.73
C ALA A 176 -5.46 -10.19 3.26
N ARG A 177 -4.26 -10.50 3.77
CA ARG A 177 -3.87 -10.29 5.16
C ARG A 177 -2.98 -9.05 5.22
N ALA A 178 -3.08 -8.29 6.31
CA ALA A 178 -2.30 -7.08 6.49
C ALA A 178 -1.40 -7.20 7.73
N ILE A 179 -0.18 -6.68 7.60
CA ILE A 179 0.75 -6.48 8.72
C ILE A 179 1.08 -5.00 8.72
N VAL A 180 0.81 -4.30 9.83
CA VAL A 180 1.15 -2.89 9.99
C VAL A 180 2.33 -2.79 10.94
N VAL A 181 3.44 -2.27 10.47
CA VAL A 181 4.59 -1.87 11.28
C VAL A 181 4.46 -0.37 11.51
N THR A 182 4.27 0.06 12.76
CA THR A 182 3.95 1.46 13.07
C THR A 182 4.54 1.92 14.39
N THR A 183 4.92 3.20 14.43
CA THR A 183 5.25 3.90 15.68
C THR A 183 3.99 4.46 16.38
N GLU A 184 2.86 4.56 15.68
CA GLU A 184 1.59 5.10 16.17
C GLU A 184 0.52 4.00 16.33
N GLN A 185 0.72 3.07 17.27
CA GLN A 185 -0.17 1.93 17.48
C GLN A 185 -1.64 2.32 17.72
N ARG A 186 -1.89 3.48 18.36
CA ARG A 186 -3.25 3.98 18.64
C ARG A 186 -4.09 4.18 17.38
N ALA A 187 -3.47 4.57 16.26
CA ALA A 187 -4.19 4.79 15.01
C ALA A 187 -4.73 3.49 14.42
N TRP A 188 -4.10 2.35 14.76
CA TRP A 188 -4.35 1.04 14.18
C TRP A 188 -5.05 0.05 15.14
N SER A 189 -5.10 0.39 16.43
CA SER A 189 -5.71 -0.46 17.46
C SER A 189 -7.18 -0.78 17.15
N GLY A 190 -7.53 -2.07 17.22
CA GLY A 190 -8.87 -2.57 16.96
C GLY A 190 -9.40 -2.38 15.52
N PHE A 191 -8.61 -1.80 14.60
CA PHE A 191 -9.07 -1.55 13.22
C PHE A 191 -9.37 -2.86 12.49
N GLY A 192 -8.48 -3.85 12.56
CA GLY A 192 -8.65 -5.13 11.86
C GLY A 192 -9.86 -5.93 12.32
N GLU A 193 -10.06 -6.01 13.64
CA GLU A 193 -11.22 -6.68 14.23
C GLU A 193 -12.52 -6.00 13.82
N ARG A 194 -12.61 -4.66 13.93
CA ARG A 194 -13.79 -3.91 13.48
C ARG A 194 -14.04 -4.09 11.99
N ALA A 195 -12.99 -4.05 11.16
CA ALA A 195 -13.10 -4.12 9.71
C ALA A 195 -13.49 -5.51 9.18
N THR A 196 -13.08 -6.59 9.87
CA THR A 196 -13.20 -7.96 9.34
C THR A 196 -13.99 -8.93 10.23
N GLY A 197 -14.25 -8.57 11.49
CA GLY A 197 -14.77 -9.48 12.51
C GLY A 197 -13.79 -10.61 12.89
N GLN A 198 -12.52 -10.52 12.47
CA GLN A 198 -11.50 -11.56 12.68
C GLN A 198 -10.22 -10.98 13.26
N TYR A 199 -9.69 -11.60 14.30
CA TYR A 199 -8.44 -11.19 14.95
C TYR A 199 -7.17 -11.46 14.11
N ASN A 200 -7.22 -12.37 13.12
CA ASN A 200 -6.05 -12.82 12.35
C ASN A 200 -6.01 -12.27 10.91
N ARG A 201 -6.64 -11.12 10.65
CA ARG A 201 -6.57 -10.47 9.33
C ARG A 201 -5.63 -9.27 9.31
N LEU A 202 -5.44 -8.63 10.46
CA LEU A 202 -4.49 -7.54 10.66
C LEU A 202 -3.62 -7.84 11.87
N THR A 203 -2.31 -7.78 11.70
CA THR A 203 -1.35 -7.79 12.80
C THR A 203 -0.67 -6.43 12.89
N VAL A 204 -0.68 -5.80 14.07
CA VAL A 204 0.01 -4.52 14.31
C VAL A 204 1.29 -4.78 15.10
N LEU A 205 2.42 -4.31 14.58
CA LEU A 205 3.76 -4.47 15.14
C LEU A 205 4.33 -3.09 15.49
N GLY A 206 4.95 -2.98 16.67
CA GLY A 206 5.61 -1.75 17.13
C GLY A 206 7.06 -1.58 16.66
N GLY A 207 7.57 -2.51 15.85
CA GLY A 207 8.95 -2.50 15.36
C GLY A 207 9.10 -3.39 14.12
N GLU A 208 10.19 -3.18 13.39
CA GLU A 208 10.45 -3.91 12.14
C GLU A 208 10.69 -5.40 12.42
N PRO A 209 9.90 -6.31 11.81
CA PRO A 209 10.10 -7.74 11.99
C PRO A 209 11.33 -8.22 11.22
N SER A 210 12.01 -9.24 11.76
CA SER A 210 13.16 -9.88 11.10
C SER A 210 12.79 -10.68 9.86
N SER A 211 11.54 -11.11 9.75
CA SER A 211 10.99 -11.79 8.57
C SER A 211 9.52 -11.44 8.39
N LEU A 212 9.09 -11.36 7.13
CA LEU A 212 7.70 -11.14 6.76
C LEU A 212 7.13 -12.40 6.11
N PRO A 213 5.89 -12.79 6.42
CA PRO A 213 5.25 -13.89 5.73
C PRO A 213 4.95 -13.49 4.29
N SER A 214 5.39 -14.35 3.37
CA SER A 214 5.04 -14.23 1.94
C SER A 214 3.56 -14.48 1.71
N GLY A 215 2.98 -13.73 0.79
CA GLY A 215 1.62 -13.95 0.31
C GLY A 215 1.49 -15.14 -0.63
N THR A 216 0.24 -15.49 -0.93
CA THR A 216 -0.13 -16.43 -1.99
C THR A 216 -1.23 -15.83 -2.85
N ALA A 217 -1.53 -16.42 -4.01
CA ALA A 217 -2.65 -15.98 -4.85
C ALA A 217 -4.01 -16.02 -4.14
N GLN A 218 -4.21 -16.95 -3.20
CA GLN A 218 -5.45 -17.10 -2.43
C GLN A 218 -5.48 -16.23 -1.17
N THR A 219 -4.32 -15.85 -0.66
CA THR A 219 -4.19 -15.02 0.54
C THR A 219 -3.00 -14.08 0.36
N PRO A 220 -3.20 -12.97 -0.37
CA PRO A 220 -2.13 -11.99 -0.58
C PRO A 220 -1.68 -11.35 0.73
N SER A 221 -0.45 -10.86 0.78
CA SER A 221 0.14 -10.21 1.96
C SER A 221 0.34 -8.72 1.69
N LEU A 222 -0.22 -7.86 2.53
CA LEU A 222 -0.02 -6.41 2.50
C LEU A 222 0.78 -6.00 3.74
N ILE A 223 2.02 -5.56 3.55
CA ILE A 223 2.88 -5.08 4.62
C ILE A 223 2.89 -3.56 4.57
N VAL A 224 2.41 -2.93 5.64
CA VAL A 224 2.28 -1.48 5.73
C VAL A 224 3.30 -0.93 6.72
N TYR A 225 4.18 -0.06 6.27
CA TYR A 225 5.14 0.65 7.10
C TYR A 225 4.64 2.07 7.34
N ASP A 226 4.10 2.33 8.53
CA ASP A 226 3.66 3.65 9.00
C ASP A 226 4.66 4.16 10.04
N LEU A 227 5.86 4.47 9.56
CA LEU A 227 7.04 4.82 10.37
C LEU A 227 7.38 6.32 10.37
N GLY A 228 6.48 7.17 9.86
CA GLY A 228 6.67 8.62 9.85
C GLY A 228 7.18 9.15 8.51
N VAL A 229 8.39 9.73 8.49
CA VAL A 229 8.90 10.52 7.35
C VAL A 229 9.89 9.78 6.46
N THR A 230 10.67 8.85 6.99
CA THR A 230 11.75 8.17 6.25
C THR A 230 11.32 6.84 5.61
N GLY A 231 10.29 6.19 6.14
CA GLY A 231 9.95 4.81 5.80
C GLY A 231 10.85 3.79 6.52
N PRO A 232 10.81 2.50 6.13
CA PRO A 232 11.59 1.44 6.79
C PRO A 232 13.10 1.63 6.62
N ALA A 233 13.87 1.38 7.68
CA ALA A 233 15.33 1.50 7.66
C ALA A 233 15.98 0.37 6.85
N THR A 234 15.32 -0.78 6.80
CA THR A 234 15.68 -1.89 5.93
C THR A 234 14.40 -2.45 5.35
N ALA A 235 14.24 -2.43 4.03
CA ALA A 235 13.14 -3.10 3.36
C ALA A 235 13.49 -4.59 3.20
N PRO A 236 12.93 -5.51 4.02
CA PRO A 236 13.16 -6.94 3.84
C PRO A 236 12.74 -7.40 2.43
N PRO A 237 13.36 -8.45 1.90
CA PRO A 237 12.99 -8.98 0.59
C PRO A 237 11.52 -9.41 0.59
N LEU A 238 10.77 -8.97 -0.42
CA LEU A 238 9.36 -9.30 -0.58
C LEU A 238 9.19 -10.60 -1.38
N GLY A 239 8.35 -11.49 -0.86
CA GLY A 239 7.95 -12.71 -1.57
C GLY A 239 6.89 -12.45 -2.65
N PRO A 240 6.56 -13.46 -3.47
CA PRO A 240 5.47 -13.35 -4.44
C PRO A 240 4.14 -13.01 -3.74
N TRP A 241 3.21 -12.39 -4.47
CA TRP A 241 1.88 -12.00 -3.95
C TRP A 241 1.93 -11.14 -2.68
N SER A 242 3.03 -10.40 -2.50
CA SER A 242 3.25 -9.51 -1.37
C SER A 242 3.42 -8.08 -1.85
N THR A 243 2.76 -7.14 -1.18
CA THR A 243 2.85 -5.72 -1.44
C THR A 243 3.39 -5.02 -0.21
N GLN A 244 4.40 -4.18 -0.38
CA GLN A 244 4.83 -3.25 0.66
C GLN A 244 4.18 -1.89 0.39
N LEU A 245 3.51 -1.32 1.40
CA LEU A 245 2.96 0.02 1.40
C LEU A 245 3.72 0.86 2.43
N THR A 246 4.57 1.76 1.98
CA THR A 246 5.25 2.73 2.86
C THR A 246 4.39 3.98 2.98
N VAL A 247 3.90 4.27 4.19
CA VAL A 247 3.10 5.46 4.50
C VAL A 247 4.03 6.57 4.97
N LEU A 248 4.05 7.66 4.21
CA LEU A 248 4.75 8.89 4.50
C LEU A 248 3.72 9.93 4.92
N ARG A 249 3.67 10.23 6.23
CA ARG A 249 2.67 11.19 6.78
C ARG A 249 2.89 12.60 6.27
N GLN A 250 4.14 12.93 6.00
CA GLN A 250 4.59 14.15 5.35
C GLN A 250 5.76 13.79 4.42
N LEU A 251 5.80 14.36 3.22
CA LEU A 251 6.94 14.15 2.33
C LEU A 251 8.04 15.19 2.61
N ASP A 252 9.19 14.70 3.03
CA ASP A 252 10.42 15.46 3.21
C ASP A 252 11.60 14.78 2.48
N ARG A 253 12.80 15.36 2.57
CA ARG A 253 13.98 14.84 1.87
C ARG A 253 14.30 13.37 2.22
N PRO A 254 14.26 12.94 3.50
CA PRO A 254 14.40 11.53 3.86
C PRO A 254 13.40 10.60 3.15
N GLY A 255 12.14 11.00 3.02
CA GLY A 255 11.10 10.19 2.37
C GLY A 255 11.26 10.01 0.85
N VAL A 256 12.14 10.78 0.19
CA VAL A 256 12.38 10.69 -1.26
C VAL A 256 12.88 9.31 -1.68
N ALA A 257 13.72 8.66 -0.85
CA ALA A 257 14.23 7.33 -1.16
C ALA A 257 13.09 6.30 -1.28
N ALA A 258 12.10 6.36 -0.36
CA ALA A 258 10.93 5.49 -0.40
C ALA A 258 10.06 5.73 -1.65
N LEU A 259 9.99 6.97 -2.15
CA LEU A 259 9.33 7.30 -3.41
C LEU A 259 10.06 6.70 -4.63
N GLN A 260 11.40 6.76 -4.64
CA GLN A 260 12.21 6.26 -5.75
C GLN A 260 12.20 4.73 -5.83
N GLU A 261 12.09 4.05 -4.68
CA GLU A 261 11.98 2.59 -4.60
C GLU A 261 10.57 2.07 -4.94
N ALA A 262 9.55 2.94 -4.87
CA ALA A 262 8.17 2.58 -5.15
C ALA A 262 7.93 2.49 -6.66
N GLY A 263 7.30 1.40 -7.11
CA GLY A 263 6.78 1.28 -8.48
C GLY A 263 5.47 2.03 -8.68
N LEU A 264 4.77 2.34 -7.58
CA LEU A 264 3.49 3.04 -7.55
C LEU A 264 3.48 4.02 -6.39
N THR A 265 3.11 5.27 -6.64
CA THR A 265 2.95 6.29 -5.60
C THR A 265 1.51 6.78 -5.56
N LEU A 266 0.91 6.78 -4.37
CA LEU A 266 -0.41 7.30 -4.07
C LEU A 266 -0.26 8.56 -3.23
N MET A 267 -0.97 9.63 -3.56
CA MET A 267 -0.83 10.92 -2.88
C MET A 267 -2.18 11.52 -2.54
N GLN A 268 -2.42 11.84 -1.28
CA GLN A 268 -3.50 12.76 -0.86
C GLN A 268 -3.09 14.21 -1.14
N ARG A 269 -3.87 15.19 -0.66
CA ARG A 269 -3.69 16.63 -0.97
C ARG A 269 -2.23 17.13 -1.03
N LEU A 270 -1.34 17.06 -0.07
CA LEU A 270 0.00 17.70 -0.14
C LEU A 270 0.00 19.24 -0.02
N GLY A 271 0.89 19.75 0.82
CA GLY A 271 1.23 21.18 0.88
C GLY A 271 2.19 21.59 -0.25
N GLY A 272 2.47 22.89 -0.39
CA GLY A 272 3.30 23.42 -1.49
C GLY A 272 4.71 22.82 -1.57
N ASP A 273 5.40 22.68 -0.43
CA ASP A 273 6.74 22.11 -0.38
C ASP A 273 6.74 20.60 -0.71
N GLU A 274 5.78 19.87 -0.15
CA GLU A 274 5.59 18.43 -0.43
C GLU A 274 5.25 18.19 -1.91
N ALA A 275 4.36 19.00 -2.49
CA ALA A 275 3.96 18.90 -3.88
C ALA A 275 5.12 19.20 -4.83
N THR A 276 5.94 20.20 -4.52
CA THR A 276 7.15 20.53 -5.29
C THR A 276 8.15 19.36 -5.25
N LEU A 277 8.37 18.77 -4.08
CA LEU A 277 9.27 17.64 -3.91
C LEU A 277 8.75 16.37 -4.60
N ALA A 278 7.46 16.08 -4.49
CA ALA A 278 6.79 14.97 -5.17
C ALA A 278 6.86 15.14 -6.69
N ALA A 279 6.53 16.31 -7.21
CA ALA A 279 6.57 16.62 -8.63
C ALA A 279 7.98 16.46 -9.22
N ALA A 280 9.01 16.96 -8.51
CA ALA A 280 10.40 16.80 -8.93
C ALA A 280 10.86 15.33 -8.92
N THR A 281 10.48 14.57 -7.89
CA THR A 281 10.89 13.17 -7.72
C THR A 281 10.22 12.24 -8.73
N LEU A 282 8.91 12.41 -8.91
CA LEU A 282 8.08 11.56 -9.79
C LEU A 282 8.04 12.07 -11.23
N ARG A 283 8.69 13.21 -11.52
CA ARG A 283 8.69 13.88 -12.83
C ARG A 283 7.28 14.20 -13.35
N LEU A 284 6.41 14.63 -12.45
CA LEU A 284 5.06 15.07 -12.79
C LEU A 284 5.14 16.33 -13.65
N ASP A 285 4.18 16.51 -14.56
CA ASP A 285 4.05 17.78 -15.26
C ASP A 285 3.67 18.92 -14.28
N GLN A 286 3.89 20.16 -14.71
CA GLN A 286 3.65 21.34 -13.87
C GLN A 286 2.18 21.47 -13.44
N GLN A 287 1.24 21.06 -14.30
CA GLN A 287 -0.19 21.17 -14.02
C GLN A 287 -0.61 20.15 -12.95
N ASN A 288 -0.17 18.89 -13.09
CA ASN A 288 -0.43 17.82 -12.14
C ASN A 288 0.22 18.12 -10.78
N GLY A 289 1.45 18.65 -10.77
CA GLY A 289 2.11 19.08 -9.54
C GLY A 289 1.34 20.17 -8.79
N GLN A 290 0.72 21.12 -9.51
CA GLN A 290 -0.15 22.14 -8.90
C GLN A 290 -1.47 21.55 -8.41
N LEU A 291 -2.09 20.66 -9.18
CA LEU A 291 -3.37 20.04 -8.86
C LEU A 291 -3.35 19.28 -7.53
N LEU A 292 -2.20 18.70 -7.15
CA LEU A 292 -2.05 18.02 -5.85
C LEU A 292 -2.55 18.91 -4.71
N GLN A 293 -2.10 20.16 -4.66
CA GLN A 293 -2.39 21.12 -3.58
C GLN A 293 -3.88 21.46 -3.45
N PHE A 294 -4.66 21.32 -4.52
CA PHE A 294 -6.08 21.67 -4.58
C PHE A 294 -7.01 20.46 -4.44
N MET A 295 -6.47 19.25 -4.28
CA MET A 295 -7.29 18.05 -4.11
C MET A 295 -8.13 18.10 -2.83
N THR A 296 -9.34 17.56 -2.92
CA THR A 296 -10.18 17.29 -1.76
C THR A 296 -9.69 16.06 -1.00
N ASP A 297 -10.13 15.89 0.25
CA ASP A 297 -9.63 14.82 1.13
C ASP A 297 -10.03 13.41 0.65
N ASP A 298 -11.03 13.31 -0.22
CA ASP A 298 -11.53 12.08 -0.85
C ASP A 298 -10.86 11.76 -2.20
N MET A 299 -9.88 12.56 -2.62
CA MET A 299 -9.10 12.33 -3.83
C MET A 299 -7.73 11.71 -3.52
N LEU A 300 -7.26 10.89 -4.46
CA LEU A 300 -5.87 10.44 -4.54
C LEU A 300 -5.32 10.67 -5.95
N ALA A 301 -4.11 11.19 -6.02
CA ALA A 301 -3.29 11.10 -7.23
C ALA A 301 -2.51 9.78 -7.24
N VAL A 302 -2.36 9.20 -8.43
CA VAL A 302 -1.64 7.95 -8.66
C VAL A 302 -0.58 8.18 -9.73
N ALA A 303 0.67 7.83 -9.42
CA ALA A 303 1.83 7.97 -10.31
C ALA A 303 2.69 6.69 -10.30
N GLY A 304 3.45 6.43 -11.37
CA GLY A 304 4.49 5.38 -11.43
C GLY A 304 4.24 4.20 -12.38
N ASN A 305 2.98 3.79 -12.60
CA ASN A 305 2.62 2.61 -13.41
C ASN A 305 1.78 2.97 -14.66
N GLY A 306 1.94 4.18 -15.19
CA GLY A 306 1.16 4.69 -16.32
C GLY A 306 1.05 6.21 -16.30
N PRO A 307 0.06 6.78 -17.01
CA PRO A 307 -0.20 8.21 -16.92
C PRO A 307 -0.63 8.57 -15.50
N ASP A 308 -0.18 9.75 -15.05
CA ASP A 308 -0.63 10.31 -13.79
C ASP A 308 -2.15 10.50 -13.84
N GLN A 309 -2.83 10.03 -12.79
CA GLN A 309 -4.28 10.05 -12.74
C GLN A 309 -4.77 10.50 -11.37
N PHE A 310 -5.84 11.28 -11.38
CA PHE A 310 -6.53 11.74 -10.19
C PHE A 310 -7.82 10.94 -10.02
N VAL A 311 -8.02 10.41 -8.82
CA VAL A 311 -9.05 9.41 -8.52
C VAL A 311 -9.87 9.88 -7.34
N PHE A 312 -11.18 9.94 -7.51
CA PHE A 312 -12.13 10.05 -6.41
C PHE A 312 -12.32 8.67 -5.78
N LEU A 313 -12.04 8.55 -4.49
CA LEU A 313 -12.09 7.28 -3.77
C LEU A 313 -13.49 6.66 -3.73
N ASN A 314 -14.54 7.49 -3.79
CA ASN A 314 -15.95 7.07 -3.77
C ASN A 314 -16.22 6.06 -2.65
N GLN A 315 -15.97 6.47 -1.40
CA GLN A 315 -16.16 5.57 -0.26
C GLN A 315 -17.60 5.05 -0.20
N THR A 316 -17.75 3.74 0.01
CA THR A 316 -19.05 3.14 0.30
C THR A 316 -19.52 3.47 1.72
N ALA A 317 -20.81 3.33 2.01
CA ALA A 317 -21.35 3.53 3.36
C ALA A 317 -20.66 2.63 4.41
N LEU A 318 -20.30 1.40 4.02
CA LEU A 318 -19.59 0.46 4.89
C LEU A 318 -18.16 0.93 5.18
N GLU A 319 -17.46 1.46 4.16
CA GLU A 319 -16.14 2.04 4.32
C GLU A 319 -16.17 3.27 5.24
N GLN A 320 -17.16 4.16 5.07
CA GLN A 320 -17.33 5.32 5.95
C GLN A 320 -17.62 4.89 7.40
N GLN A 321 -18.40 3.84 7.60
CA GLN A 321 -18.72 3.32 8.94
C GLN A 321 -17.47 2.80 9.67
N TYR A 322 -16.57 2.07 8.99
CA TYR A 322 -15.41 1.44 9.64
C TYR A 322 -14.14 2.30 9.63
N VAL A 323 -13.90 3.04 8.56
CA VAL A 323 -12.69 3.86 8.34
C VAL A 323 -12.93 5.33 8.74
N GLY A 324 -14.16 5.80 8.65
CA GLY A 324 -14.53 7.20 8.87
C GLY A 324 -14.48 8.05 7.59
N MET A 325 -14.86 9.31 7.74
CA MET A 325 -14.88 10.30 6.66
C MET A 325 -13.47 10.61 6.13
N PRO A 326 -13.35 11.02 4.85
CA PRO A 326 -12.10 11.45 4.26
C PRO A 326 -11.39 12.54 5.06
N ARG A 327 -10.10 12.33 5.29
CA ARG A 327 -9.23 13.25 6.02
C ARG A 327 -7.78 13.10 5.59
N ARG A 328 -7.06 14.23 5.59
CA ARG A 328 -5.60 14.29 5.46
C ARG A 328 -4.98 14.73 6.78
#